data_AF-A0A9P8HE83-F1
#
_entry.id   AF-A0A9P8HE83-F1
#
_cell.length_a   1.000
_cell.length_b   1.000
_cell.length_c   1.000
_cell.angle_alpha   90.00
_cell.angle_beta   90.00
_cell.angle_gamma   90.00
#
_symmetry.space_group_name_H-M   'P 1'
#
loop_
_entity.id
_entity.type
_entity.pdbx_description
1 polymer ?
#
loop_
_entity_poly.entity_id
_entity_poly.type
_entity_poly.pdbx_seq_one_letter_code
_entity_poly.pdbx_strand_id
1 'polypeptide(L)'
;MKTQVLASIGLFAASAFSQAVIDSGTGFGTYYYDVEQVEACGTSFANQNLGFVECNFFTGLSLDQINSNNLVAMNHTQIAGNLADYCGKRVIVTVNGVQSDLPLFIGDGCQRCGTGSKTNTVWNPNGAPGLDFSYSVLSELNSNACFAGHIDIAWEIVDETLYDFDTNAPGQPTGPVNQRRSVDKRSERATRRRR
;
A
#
# COMPACT_ATOMS: atom_id res chain seq x y z
N MET A 1 64.84 -0.43 3.50
CA MET A 1 63.60 -0.60 2.71
C MET A 1 62.45 -0.77 3.68
N LYS A 2 61.50 0.17 3.73
CA LYS A 2 60.26 0.03 4.51
C LYS A 2 59.11 0.42 3.59
N THR A 3 58.44 -0.59 3.05
CA THR A 3 57.26 -0.44 2.19
C THR A 3 56.06 -0.21 3.11
N GLN A 4 55.44 0.97 3.04
CA GLN A 4 54.11 1.18 3.62
C GLN A 4 53.09 1.05 2.51
N VAL A 5 52.24 0.01 2.62
CA VAL A 5 51.09 -0.19 1.74
C VAL A 5 49.92 0.53 2.39
N LEU A 6 49.52 1.66 1.83
CA LEU A 6 48.26 2.34 2.15
C LEU A 6 47.13 1.56 1.49
N ALA A 7 46.37 0.79 2.28
CA ALA A 7 45.12 0.22 1.85
C ALA A 7 44.04 1.31 1.89
N SER A 8 43.67 1.84 0.72
CA SER A 8 42.53 2.74 0.57
C SER A 8 41.23 1.94 0.64
N ILE A 9 40.51 2.06 1.76
CA ILE A 9 39.14 1.57 1.93
C ILE A 9 38.24 2.50 1.11
N GLY A 10 37.85 2.06 -0.08
CA GLY A 10 36.84 2.74 -0.89
C GLY A 10 35.48 2.62 -0.20
N LEU A 11 34.99 3.74 0.34
CA LEU A 11 33.62 3.85 0.83
C LEU A 11 32.68 3.85 -0.39
N PHE A 12 32.05 2.71 -0.67
CA PHE A 12 30.91 2.68 -1.58
C PHE A 12 29.72 3.33 -0.86
N ALA A 13 29.57 4.65 -1.01
CA ALA A 13 28.33 5.32 -0.67
C ALA A 13 27.27 4.82 -1.65
N ALA A 14 26.44 3.86 -1.20
CA ALA A 14 25.22 3.51 -1.90
C ALA A 14 24.32 4.74 -1.87
N SER A 15 24.17 5.40 -3.01
CA SER A 15 23.16 6.45 -3.19
C SER A 15 21.80 5.79 -3.02
N ALA A 16 21.23 5.85 -1.82
CA ALA A 16 19.83 5.48 -1.60
C ALA A 16 19.00 6.52 -2.35
N PHE A 17 18.46 6.14 -3.51
CA PHE A 17 17.43 6.93 -4.18
C PHE A 17 16.18 6.87 -3.30
N SER A 18 16.00 7.88 -2.43
CA SER A 18 14.74 8.07 -1.75
C SER A 18 13.68 8.34 -2.82
N GLN A 19 12.62 7.53 -2.84
CA GLN A 19 11.46 7.78 -3.67
C GLN A 19 10.82 9.11 -3.23
N ALA A 20 10.23 9.84 -4.17
CA ALA A 20 9.54 11.08 -3.84
C ALA A 20 8.30 10.76 -3.01
N VAL A 21 8.19 11.37 -1.82
CA VAL A 21 6.97 11.33 -1.02
C VAL A 21 5.95 12.24 -1.67
N ILE A 22 4.79 11.69 -2.06
CA ILE A 22 3.70 12.43 -2.70
C ILE A 22 2.64 12.88 -1.69
N ASP A 23 2.50 12.17 -0.57
CA ASP A 23 1.65 12.56 0.55
C ASP A 23 2.13 11.89 1.84
N SER A 24 1.90 12.50 2.99
CA SER A 24 2.22 11.91 4.28
C SER A 24 1.34 12.45 5.39
N GLY A 25 1.32 11.74 6.52
CA GLY A 25 0.55 12.16 7.67
C GLY A 25 0.73 11.26 8.89
N THR A 26 0.06 11.67 9.96
CA THR A 26 -0.12 10.88 11.18
C THR A 26 -1.60 10.78 11.49
N GLY A 27 -1.99 9.71 12.16
CA GLY A 27 -3.40 9.42 12.43
C GLY A 27 -3.60 7.97 12.80
N PHE A 28 -4.68 7.38 12.30
CA PHE A 28 -5.16 6.09 12.78
C PHE A 28 -5.29 5.07 11.66
N GLY A 29 -4.79 3.87 11.91
CA GLY A 29 -5.03 2.70 11.06
C GLY A 29 -6.26 1.96 11.55
N THR A 30 -7.21 1.65 10.67
CA THR A 30 -8.36 0.77 10.92
C THR A 30 -8.36 -0.41 9.96
N TYR A 31 -9.35 -1.29 10.04
CA TYR A 31 -9.54 -2.37 9.08
C TYR A 31 -11.00 -2.45 8.61
N TYR A 32 -11.19 -2.90 7.37
CA TYR A 32 -12.54 -3.02 6.79
C TYR A 32 -12.78 -4.28 5.96
N TYR A 33 -11.74 -5.01 5.57
CA TYR A 33 -11.84 -6.20 4.73
C TYR A 33 -10.77 -7.23 5.09
N ASP A 34 -10.88 -8.45 4.57
CA ASP A 34 -9.78 -9.42 4.52
C ASP A 34 -10.19 -10.58 3.60
N VAL A 35 -9.41 -10.85 2.56
CA VAL A 35 -9.75 -11.90 1.58
C VAL A 35 -9.25 -13.30 1.99
N GLU A 36 -8.35 -13.39 2.96
CA GLU A 36 -7.81 -14.67 3.46
C GLU A 36 -8.46 -15.07 4.80
N GLN A 37 -8.55 -14.12 5.74
CA GLN A 37 -9.18 -14.25 7.05
C GLN A 37 -10.57 -13.61 7.06
N VAL A 38 -11.48 -14.15 6.25
CA VAL A 38 -12.84 -13.60 6.05
C VAL A 38 -13.64 -13.50 7.36
N GLU A 39 -13.42 -14.41 8.31
CA GLU A 39 -14.05 -14.40 9.62
C GLU A 39 -13.04 -14.00 10.69
N ALA A 40 -13.14 -12.77 11.22
CA ALA A 40 -12.24 -12.27 12.27
C ALA A 40 -12.95 -11.27 13.17
N CYS A 41 -12.46 -11.09 14.40
CA CYS A 41 -12.97 -10.09 15.34
C CYS A 41 -14.49 -10.15 15.60
N GLY A 42 -15.08 -11.35 15.53
CA GLY A 42 -16.51 -11.54 15.71
C GLY A 42 -17.36 -10.97 14.58
N THR A 43 -16.77 -10.67 13.42
CA THR A 43 -17.46 -10.21 12.21
C THR A 43 -17.03 -11.02 10.99
N SER A 44 -17.82 -10.92 9.92
CA SER A 44 -17.53 -11.48 8.61
C SER A 44 -17.24 -10.35 7.63
N PHE A 45 -16.16 -10.48 6.85
CA PHE A 45 -15.79 -9.58 5.76
C PHE A 45 -16.35 -10.00 4.40
N ALA A 46 -17.14 -11.09 4.35
CA ALA A 46 -17.60 -11.68 3.08
C ALA A 46 -18.33 -10.67 2.19
N ASN A 47 -19.12 -9.76 2.77
CA ASN A 47 -19.83 -8.73 2.01
C ASN A 47 -18.92 -7.57 1.61
N GLN A 48 -17.99 -7.18 2.49
CA GLN A 48 -17.03 -6.12 2.24
C GLN A 48 -16.13 -6.50 1.07
N ASN A 49 -15.69 -7.77 0.99
CA ASN A 49 -14.82 -8.24 -0.07
C ASN A 49 -15.46 -8.22 -1.48
N LEU A 50 -16.80 -8.17 -1.56
CA LEU A 50 -17.54 -8.00 -2.82
C LEU A 50 -17.59 -6.54 -3.28
N GLY A 51 -17.22 -5.58 -2.43
CA GLY A 51 -17.19 -4.16 -2.76
C GLY A 51 -16.15 -3.83 -3.82
N PHE A 52 -16.54 -2.99 -4.79
CA PHE A 52 -15.62 -2.49 -5.80
C PHE A 52 -14.72 -1.41 -5.22
N VAL A 53 -13.44 -1.44 -5.62
CA VAL A 53 -12.47 -0.47 -5.14
C VAL A 53 -12.48 0.80 -6.00
N GLU A 54 -12.29 1.95 -5.36
CA GLU A 54 -12.33 3.26 -6.03
C GLU A 54 -11.28 3.40 -7.14
N CYS A 55 -10.08 2.82 -6.97
CA CYS A 55 -9.04 2.87 -7.99
C CYS A 55 -9.38 2.12 -9.29
N ASN A 56 -10.48 1.37 -9.30
CA ASN A 56 -10.92 0.66 -10.49
C ASN A 56 -12.39 0.93 -10.82
N PHE A 57 -12.82 2.17 -10.60
CA PHE A 57 -14.21 2.62 -10.75
C PHE A 57 -14.87 2.26 -12.09
N PHE A 58 -14.12 2.31 -13.21
CA PHE A 58 -14.69 2.07 -14.54
C PHE A 58 -14.90 0.58 -14.88
N THR A 59 -14.08 -0.32 -14.35
CA THR A 59 -14.16 -1.76 -14.66
C THR A 59 -14.69 -2.60 -13.49
N GLY A 60 -14.73 -2.03 -12.27
CA GLY A 60 -15.44 -2.59 -11.12
C GLY A 60 -14.80 -3.84 -10.54
N LEU A 61 -13.48 -3.84 -10.31
CA LEU A 61 -12.86 -4.96 -9.59
C LEU A 61 -13.19 -4.89 -8.11
N SER A 62 -13.70 -5.99 -7.57
CA SER A 62 -13.89 -6.15 -6.14
C SER A 62 -12.59 -6.46 -5.40
N LEU A 63 -12.59 -6.31 -4.08
CA LEU A 63 -11.47 -6.72 -3.22
C LEU A 63 -11.13 -8.21 -3.40
N ASP A 64 -12.15 -9.09 -3.49
CA ASP A 64 -11.97 -10.51 -3.81
C ASP A 64 -11.27 -10.73 -5.17
N GLN A 65 -11.59 -9.92 -6.18
CA GLN A 65 -10.99 -10.05 -7.51
C GLN A 65 -9.56 -9.50 -7.56
N ILE A 66 -9.26 -8.47 -6.76
CA ILE A 66 -7.89 -7.99 -6.55
C ILE A 66 -7.06 -9.05 -5.83
N ASN A 67 -7.69 -9.81 -4.94
CA ASN A 67 -7.12 -10.96 -4.24
C ASN A 67 -5.81 -10.59 -3.52
N SER A 68 -5.84 -9.50 -2.75
CA SER A 68 -4.69 -9.03 -1.97
C SER A 68 -5.11 -8.34 -0.69
N ASN A 69 -4.48 -8.73 0.41
CA ASN A 69 -4.61 -8.07 1.71
C ASN A 69 -3.73 -6.81 1.87
N ASN A 70 -2.91 -6.47 0.86
CA ASN A 70 -2.01 -5.31 0.91
C ASN A 70 -2.63 -4.02 0.35
N LEU A 71 -3.89 -4.05 -0.05
CA LEU A 71 -4.60 -2.86 -0.50
C LEU A 71 -4.95 -1.99 0.72
N VAL A 72 -4.74 -0.69 0.55
CA VAL A 72 -5.00 0.34 1.56
C VAL A 72 -6.02 1.33 1.00
N ALA A 73 -7.01 1.66 1.83
CA ALA A 73 -7.92 2.76 1.55
C ALA A 73 -7.39 4.06 2.18
N MET A 74 -7.34 5.14 1.41
CA MET A 74 -6.94 6.49 1.90
C MET A 74 -8.12 7.45 1.91
N ASN A 75 -7.91 8.71 2.31
CA ASN A 75 -8.95 9.75 2.25
C ASN A 75 -9.66 9.79 0.88
N HIS A 76 -10.95 9.45 0.86
CA HIS A 76 -11.79 9.45 -0.34
C HIS A 76 -11.75 10.79 -1.10
N THR A 77 -11.89 11.92 -0.41
CA THR A 77 -11.91 13.25 -1.06
C THR A 77 -10.60 13.55 -1.78
N GLN A 78 -9.48 12.98 -1.31
CA GLN A 78 -8.17 13.18 -1.92
C GLN A 78 -7.98 12.27 -3.16
N ILE A 79 -8.43 11.02 -3.12
CA ILE A 79 -8.25 10.06 -4.21
C ILE A 79 -9.28 10.24 -5.35
N ALA A 80 -10.53 10.59 -5.05
CA ALA A 80 -11.62 10.68 -6.03
C ALA A 80 -11.32 11.62 -7.21
N GLY A 81 -10.59 12.71 -6.96
CA GLY A 81 -10.18 13.66 -8.01
C GLY A 81 -8.83 13.37 -8.65
N ASN A 82 -8.06 12.42 -8.12
CA ASN A 82 -6.63 12.25 -8.40
C ASN A 82 -6.25 10.76 -8.51
N LEU A 83 -7.10 9.93 -9.13
CA LEU A 83 -6.88 8.48 -9.22
C LEU A 83 -5.47 8.14 -9.74
N ALA A 84 -5.02 8.80 -10.81
CA ALA A 84 -3.70 8.56 -11.40
C ALA A 84 -2.51 8.90 -10.49
N ASP A 85 -2.70 9.80 -9.52
CA ASP A 85 -1.64 10.23 -8.62
C ASP A 85 -1.43 9.24 -7.47
N TYR A 86 -2.50 8.57 -7.03
CA TYR A 86 -2.48 7.73 -5.83
C TYR A 86 -2.66 6.25 -6.10
N CYS A 87 -3.50 5.85 -7.06
CA CYS A 87 -3.84 4.45 -7.24
C CYS A 87 -2.63 3.60 -7.59
N GLY A 88 -2.44 2.53 -6.82
CA GLY A 88 -1.33 1.60 -6.97
C GLY A 88 -0.03 2.07 -6.34
N LYS A 89 0.03 3.31 -5.84
CA LYS A 89 1.23 3.86 -5.19
C LYS A 89 1.50 3.17 -3.88
N ARG A 90 2.78 2.95 -3.61
CA ARG A 90 3.26 2.33 -2.39
C ARG A 90 2.93 3.19 -1.19
N VAL A 91 2.50 2.52 -0.14
CA VAL A 91 2.32 3.08 1.19
C VAL A 91 3.39 2.51 2.10
N ILE A 92 4.07 3.41 2.81
CA ILE A 92 4.99 3.08 3.89
C ILE A 92 4.27 3.45 5.19
N VAL A 93 4.15 2.50 6.12
CA VAL A 93 3.48 2.71 7.41
C VAL A 93 4.51 2.56 8.51
N THR A 94 4.47 3.48 9.48
CA THR A 94 5.31 3.43 10.68
C THR A 94 4.43 3.34 11.92
N VAL A 95 4.71 2.35 12.78
CA VAL A 95 4.03 2.15 14.06
C VAL A 95 5.08 2.15 15.16
N ASN A 96 4.89 2.97 16.20
CA ASN A 96 5.84 3.11 17.31
C ASN A 96 7.29 3.40 16.86
N GLY A 97 7.45 4.18 15.78
CA GLY A 97 8.76 4.52 15.21
C GLY A 97 9.42 3.42 14.38
N VAL A 98 8.75 2.28 14.16
CA VAL A 98 9.23 1.19 13.31
C VAL A 98 8.45 1.20 12.00
N GLN A 99 9.18 1.34 10.90
CA GLN A 99 8.63 1.26 9.56
C GLN A 99 8.31 -0.20 9.20
N SER A 100 7.15 -0.45 8.58
CA SER A 100 6.80 -1.77 8.08
C SER A 100 7.48 -2.07 6.73
N ASP A 101 7.78 -3.34 6.52
CA ASP A 101 8.30 -3.86 5.24
C ASP A 101 7.18 -4.39 4.33
N LEU A 102 5.92 -4.17 4.71
CA LEU A 102 4.75 -4.65 3.97
C LEU A 102 4.64 -3.94 2.60
N PRO A 103 4.33 -4.67 1.51
CA PRO A 103 4.21 -4.09 0.17
C PRO A 103 2.82 -3.48 -0.04
N LEU A 104 2.47 -2.52 0.81
CA LEU A 104 1.16 -1.88 0.83
C LEU A 104 0.98 -0.92 -0.34
N PHE A 105 -0.22 -0.87 -0.90
CA PHE A 105 -0.53 0.04 -2.01
C PHE A 105 -1.93 0.63 -1.89
N ILE A 106 -2.10 1.87 -2.36
CA ILE A 106 -3.41 2.51 -2.41
C ILE A 106 -4.28 1.82 -3.44
N GLY A 107 -5.50 1.44 -3.08
CA GLY A 107 -6.47 0.89 -4.03
C GLY A 107 -7.89 1.37 -3.82
N ASP A 108 -8.21 2.05 -2.73
CA ASP A 108 -9.58 2.41 -2.41
C ASP A 108 -9.70 3.74 -1.64
N GLY A 109 -10.92 4.23 -1.50
CA GLY A 109 -11.25 5.43 -0.73
C GLY A 109 -12.02 5.13 0.55
N CYS A 110 -11.59 5.79 1.61
CA CYS A 110 -12.19 5.76 2.93
C CYS A 110 -12.70 7.16 3.28
N GLN A 111 -14.02 7.30 3.36
CA GLN A 111 -14.67 8.58 3.70
C GLN A 111 -14.30 9.07 5.10
N ARG A 112 -14.19 8.15 6.07
CA ARG A 112 -13.91 8.48 7.47
C ARG A 112 -12.45 8.87 7.71
N CYS A 113 -11.54 8.37 6.87
CA CYS A 113 -10.10 8.60 6.93
C CYS A 113 -9.69 10.03 6.52
N GLY A 114 -10.62 10.79 5.91
CA GLY A 114 -10.40 12.17 5.48
C GLY A 114 -10.81 13.25 6.50
N THR A 115 -11.27 12.84 7.68
CA THR A 115 -11.84 13.78 8.66
C THR A 115 -10.78 14.24 9.66
N GLY A 116 -10.74 15.53 9.96
CA GLY A 116 -9.73 16.11 10.87
C GLY A 116 -8.38 16.42 10.21
N SER A 117 -7.44 16.96 11.01
CA SER A 117 -6.08 17.30 10.55
C SER A 117 -5.17 16.07 10.57
N LYS A 118 -4.24 15.91 9.61
CA LYS A 118 -3.20 14.85 9.56
C LYS A 118 -2.16 14.89 10.70
N THR A 119 -2.42 15.68 11.74
CA THR A 119 -1.64 15.81 12.97
C THR A 119 -2.49 15.56 14.22
N ASN A 120 -3.74 15.11 14.04
CA ASN A 120 -4.64 14.86 15.15
C ASN A 120 -4.23 13.57 15.86
N THR A 121 -4.09 13.64 17.18
CA THR A 121 -3.71 12.53 18.05
C THR A 121 -4.90 11.99 18.85
N VAL A 122 -6.12 12.46 18.59
CA VAL A 122 -7.33 12.03 19.27
C VAL A 122 -8.20 11.20 18.34
N TRP A 123 -8.40 9.92 18.71
CA TRP A 123 -9.29 9.02 18.01
C TRP A 123 -10.73 9.50 18.07
N ASN A 124 -11.43 9.44 16.94
CA ASN A 124 -12.86 9.69 16.87
C ASN A 124 -13.54 8.57 16.06
N PRO A 125 -14.46 7.80 16.68
CA PRO A 125 -15.12 6.68 16.03
C PRO A 125 -16.14 7.11 14.95
N ASN A 126 -16.39 8.41 14.74
CA ASN A 126 -17.16 8.90 13.60
C ASN A 126 -16.25 9.28 12.40
N GLY A 127 -14.93 9.29 12.60
CA GLY A 127 -13.94 9.62 11.58
C GLY A 127 -12.73 10.32 12.19
N ALA A 128 -11.54 9.94 11.72
CA ALA A 128 -10.26 10.53 12.09
C ALA A 128 -9.29 10.42 10.89
N PRO A 129 -8.21 11.23 10.81
CA PRO A 129 -7.24 11.12 9.73
C PRO A 129 -6.59 9.74 9.77
N GLY A 130 -6.37 9.11 8.62
CA GLY A 130 -5.84 7.75 8.67
C GLY A 130 -5.86 6.97 7.37
N LEU A 131 -5.72 5.66 7.53
CA LEU A 131 -5.74 4.65 6.48
C LEU A 131 -6.59 3.47 6.93
N ASP A 132 -7.30 2.83 6.01
CA ASP A 132 -8.07 1.62 6.26
C ASP A 132 -7.39 0.43 5.58
N PHE A 133 -7.12 -0.64 6.33
CA PHE A 133 -6.33 -1.78 5.88
C PHE A 133 -7.18 -3.06 5.78
N SER A 134 -6.55 -4.15 5.34
CA SER A 134 -7.07 -5.47 5.67
C SER A 134 -6.89 -5.77 7.17
N TYR A 135 -7.71 -6.66 7.71
CA TYR A 135 -7.55 -7.10 9.10
C TYR A 135 -6.17 -7.72 9.35
N SER A 136 -5.70 -8.61 8.48
CA SER A 136 -4.40 -9.28 8.62
C SER A 136 -3.25 -8.27 8.64
N VAL A 137 -3.29 -7.24 7.78
CA VAL A 137 -2.28 -6.17 7.79
C VAL A 137 -2.33 -5.38 9.10
N LEU A 138 -3.51 -4.96 9.56
CA LEU A 138 -3.57 -4.19 10.81
C LEU A 138 -3.12 -5.03 12.02
N SER A 139 -3.48 -6.31 12.05
CA SER A 139 -3.07 -7.26 13.09
C SER A 139 -1.55 -7.52 13.08
N GLU A 140 -0.94 -7.57 11.90
CA GLU A 140 0.52 -7.67 11.75
C GLU A 140 1.24 -6.40 12.21
N LEU A 141 0.71 -5.22 11.85
CA LEU A 141 1.23 -3.94 12.32
C LEU A 141 1.12 -3.78 13.85
N ASN A 142 0.05 -4.33 14.44
CA ASN A 142 -0.17 -4.32 15.88
C ASN A 142 -1.22 -5.39 16.27
N SER A 143 -0.80 -6.34 17.09
CA SER A 143 -1.65 -7.47 17.51
C SER A 143 -2.90 -7.09 18.31
N ASN A 144 -3.03 -5.84 18.76
CA ASN A 144 -4.20 -5.33 19.48
C ASN A 144 -5.30 -4.76 18.55
N ALA A 145 -5.09 -4.79 17.24
CA ALA A 145 -6.00 -4.27 16.21
C ALA A 145 -7.47 -4.64 16.46
N CYS A 146 -7.72 -5.91 16.77
CA CYS A 146 -9.07 -6.44 16.98
C CYS A 146 -9.79 -5.83 18.19
N PHE A 147 -9.07 -5.67 19.30
CA PHE A 147 -9.65 -5.20 20.56
C PHE A 147 -9.86 -3.68 20.54
N ALA A 148 -8.90 -2.93 20.00
CA ALA A 148 -8.98 -1.47 19.93
C ALA A 148 -9.79 -0.95 18.73
N GLY A 149 -9.89 -1.74 17.65
CA GLY A 149 -10.50 -1.34 16.38
C GLY A 149 -9.71 -0.28 15.60
N HIS A 150 -8.59 0.19 16.14
CA HIS A 150 -7.70 1.17 15.54
C HIS A 150 -6.30 1.11 16.18
N ILE A 151 -5.30 1.68 15.50
CA ILE A 151 -3.95 1.93 16.06
C ILE A 151 -3.40 3.27 15.58
N ASP A 152 -2.46 3.86 16.34
CA ASP A 152 -1.74 5.05 15.90
C ASP A 152 -0.72 4.68 14.81
N ILE A 153 -0.70 5.45 13.73
CA ILE A 153 0.21 5.28 12.60
C ILE A 153 0.80 6.63 12.15
N ALA A 154 1.98 6.56 11.55
CA ALA A 154 2.43 7.53 10.56
C ALA A 154 2.48 6.84 9.20
N TRP A 155 2.26 7.58 8.12
CA TRP A 155 2.37 7.04 6.77
C TRP A 155 3.02 8.01 5.80
N GLU A 156 3.62 7.42 4.77
CA GLU A 156 4.09 8.09 3.56
C GLU A 156 3.53 7.33 2.36
N ILE A 157 2.97 8.07 1.40
CA ILE A 157 2.69 7.56 0.07
C ILE A 157 3.84 8.03 -0.81
N VAL A 158 4.50 7.09 -1.48
CA VAL A 158 5.68 7.37 -2.31
C VAL A 158 5.39 7.09 -3.77
N ASP A 159 6.10 7.79 -4.66
CA ASP A 159 5.99 7.61 -6.11
C ASP A 159 6.69 6.31 -6.60
N GLU A 160 6.24 5.18 -6.05
CA GLU A 160 6.54 3.83 -6.51
C GLU A 160 5.22 3.10 -6.73
N THR A 161 4.97 2.63 -7.94
CA THR A 161 3.77 1.84 -8.25
C THR A 161 4.02 0.36 -7.96
N LEU A 162 3.19 -0.24 -7.09
CA LEU A 162 3.21 -1.69 -6.79
C LEU A 162 2.10 -2.45 -7.51
N TYR A 163 1.01 -1.78 -7.85
CA TYR A 163 -0.16 -2.35 -8.52
C TYR A 163 -0.65 -1.42 -9.62
N ASP A 164 -0.79 -1.92 -10.84
CA ASP A 164 -1.38 -1.13 -11.93
C ASP A 164 -2.91 -1.19 -11.83
N PHE A 165 -3.54 -0.03 -11.81
CA PHE A 165 -4.99 0.10 -11.92
C PHE A 165 -5.37 0.74 -13.26
N ASP A 166 -6.52 0.34 -13.81
CA ASP A 166 -7.07 1.00 -14.98
C ASP A 166 -7.83 2.28 -14.57
N THR A 167 -7.07 3.34 -14.30
CA THR A 167 -7.62 4.61 -13.80
C THR A 167 -8.06 5.57 -14.90
N ASN A 168 -7.60 5.37 -16.15
CA ASN A 168 -7.66 6.40 -17.19
C ASN A 168 -8.34 5.97 -18.51
N ALA A 169 -8.50 4.67 -18.80
CA ALA A 169 -9.27 4.19 -19.96
C ALA A 169 -9.40 2.65 -20.00
N PRO A 170 -10.61 2.08 -20.13
CA PRO A 170 -10.84 0.63 -20.18
C PRO A 170 -9.88 -0.10 -21.13
N GLY A 171 -9.17 -1.09 -20.58
CA GLY A 171 -8.26 -1.97 -21.33
C GLY A 171 -6.78 -1.78 -21.00
N GLN A 172 -6.44 -0.94 -20.01
CA GLN A 172 -5.08 -0.95 -19.47
C GLN A 172 -4.84 -2.20 -18.62
N PRO A 173 -3.60 -2.70 -18.56
CA PRO A 173 -3.31 -3.89 -17.77
C PRO A 173 -3.45 -3.65 -16.26
N THR A 174 -4.41 -4.34 -15.61
CA THR A 174 -4.58 -4.29 -14.14
C THR A 174 -3.80 -5.42 -13.44
N GLY A 175 -3.16 -5.15 -12.29
CA GLY A 175 -2.50 -6.18 -11.47
C GLY A 175 -1.13 -5.79 -10.88
N PRO A 176 -0.47 -6.68 -10.12
CA PRO A 176 0.82 -6.39 -9.48
C PRO A 176 1.96 -6.18 -10.49
N VAL A 177 2.76 -5.13 -10.30
CA VAL A 177 3.86 -4.74 -11.23
C VAL A 177 4.96 -5.80 -11.30
N ASN A 178 5.27 -6.48 -10.18
CA ASN A 178 6.36 -7.47 -10.11
C ASN A 178 6.07 -8.80 -10.83
N GLN A 179 4.82 -9.11 -11.17
CA GLN A 179 4.49 -10.33 -11.90
C GLN A 179 4.83 -10.24 -13.39
N ARG A 180 4.93 -9.04 -13.99
CA ARG A 180 5.21 -8.87 -15.43
C ARG A 180 6.69 -8.96 -15.79
N ARG A 181 7.61 -8.49 -14.94
CA ARG A 181 9.07 -8.62 -15.16
C ARG A 181 9.52 -10.08 -15.36
N SER A 182 8.81 -11.03 -14.74
CA SER A 182 9.10 -12.46 -14.90
C SER A 182 8.67 -13.01 -16.28
N VAL A 183 7.53 -12.54 -16.79
CA VAL A 183 6.98 -12.96 -18.09
C VAL A 183 7.82 -12.42 -19.25
N ASP A 184 8.20 -11.13 -19.21
CA ASP A 184 9.01 -10.51 -20.26
C ASP A 184 10.40 -11.14 -20.35
N LYS A 185 11.05 -11.40 -19.21
CA LYS A 185 12.34 -12.11 -19.17
C LYS A 185 12.24 -13.54 -19.72
N ARG A 186 11.10 -14.21 -19.56
CA ARG A 186 10.88 -15.58 -20.09
C ARG A 186 10.71 -15.56 -21.61
N SER A 187 10.02 -14.54 -22.14
CA SER A 187 9.83 -14.31 -23.58
C SER A 187 11.16 -13.96 -24.28
N GLU A 188 11.97 -13.08 -23.70
CA GLU A 188 13.29 -12.73 -24.23
C GLU A 188 14.25 -13.93 -24.25
N ARG A 189 14.23 -14.75 -23.18
CA ARG A 189 15.07 -15.95 -23.08
C ARG A 189 14.65 -17.04 -24.08
N ALA A 190 13.36 -17.16 -24.39
CA ALA A 190 12.86 -18.08 -25.42
C ALA A 190 13.27 -17.63 -26.83
N THR A 191 13.27 -16.32 -27.08
CA THR A 191 13.65 -15.74 -28.38
C THR A 191 15.16 -15.84 -28.63
N ARG A 192 16.00 -15.66 -27.60
CA ARG A 192 17.46 -15.86 -27.70
C ARG A 192 17.90 -17.31 -27.90
N ARG A 193 17.09 -18.30 -27.49
CA ARG A 193 17.39 -19.73 -27.72
C ARG A 193 17.04 -20.22 -29.12
N ARG A 194 16.32 -19.41 -29.91
CA ARG A 194 15.90 -19.73 -31.28
C ARG A 194 16.72 -18.99 -32.35
N ARG A 195 17.77 -18.27 -31.97
CA ARG A 195 18.75 -17.65 -32.87
C ARG A 195 20.10 -18.32 -32.72
#